data_AF-D3MRD5-F1
#
_entry.id   AF-D3MRD5-F1
#
_cell.length_a   1.000
_cell.length_b   1.000
_cell.length_c   1.000
_cell.angle_alpha   90.00
_cell.angle_beta   90.00
_cell.angle_gamma   90.00
#
_symmetry.space_group_name_H-M   'P 1'
#
loop_
_entity.id
_entity.type
_entity.pdbx_description
1 polymer ?
#
loop_
_entity_poly.entity_id
_entity_poly.type
_entity_poly.pdbx_seq_one_letter_code
_entity_poly.pdbx_strand_id
1 'polypeptide(L)'
;LKDNHLQTIADLQEKVFELAKQSKKISEDIQSKTQRIKELNRCFICADIIKENKAVYQEYKDKTFLKDKFYNSHKDEIENYKKARKTIEKFTGTSAIKSSDWQKEISSLEKEIQDLTEDKAKVQDEFKQIDHIKYAVKIVNDEYGIDLSIEIDKAIKRGDKPSVIAQLKKFQEQEERKEQYKQKAKEKAKENYKNKGEER
;
A
#
# COMPACT_ATOMS: atom_id res chain seq x y z
N LEU A 1 1.04 4.52 -29.86
CA LEU A 1 -0.43 4.43 -29.70
C LEU A 1 -1.03 3.11 -30.20
N LYS A 2 -0.43 2.42 -31.19
CA LYS A 2 -0.97 1.13 -31.70
C LYS A 2 -0.79 -0.08 -30.77
N ASP A 3 0.17 -0.06 -29.84
CA ASP A 3 0.51 -1.28 -29.08
C ASP A 3 -0.40 -1.58 -27.87
N ASN A 4 -1.37 -0.72 -27.54
CA ASN A 4 -2.25 -0.91 -26.36
C ASN A 4 -3.73 -1.13 -26.68
N HIS A 5 -4.13 -1.20 -27.96
CA HIS A 5 -5.55 -1.34 -28.36
C HIS A 5 -6.52 -0.31 -27.73
N LEU A 6 -6.02 0.84 -27.29
CA LEU A 6 -6.83 1.92 -26.70
C LEU A 6 -7.44 2.74 -27.84
N GLN A 7 -8.57 2.29 -28.37
CA GLN A 7 -9.25 2.91 -29.52
C GLN A 7 -10.31 3.92 -29.08
N THR A 8 -10.82 3.81 -27.85
CA THR A 8 -11.91 4.64 -27.34
C THR A 8 -11.63 5.20 -25.93
N ILE A 9 -12.41 6.20 -25.54
CA ILE A 9 -12.43 6.73 -24.16
C ILE A 9 -12.82 5.64 -23.15
N ALA A 10 -13.70 4.71 -23.55
CA ALA A 10 -14.12 3.59 -22.71
C ALA A 10 -12.94 2.65 -22.42
N ASP A 11 -12.13 2.32 -23.43
CA ASP A 11 -10.94 1.46 -23.27
C ASP A 11 -9.92 2.12 -22.32
N LEU A 12 -9.73 3.44 -22.42
CA LEU A 12 -8.87 4.20 -21.51
C LEU A 12 -9.41 4.18 -20.07
N GLN A 13 -10.71 4.31 -19.87
CA GLN A 13 -11.32 4.23 -18.54
C GLN A 13 -11.18 2.83 -17.92
N GLU A 14 -11.42 1.78 -18.71
CA GLU A 14 -11.26 0.39 -18.27
C GLU A 14 -9.81 0.10 -17.90
N LYS A 15 -8.84 0.52 -18.72
CA LYS A 15 -7.42 0.38 -18.41
C LYS A 15 -7.01 1.11 -17.13
N VAL A 16 -7.52 2.32 -16.90
CA VAL A 16 -7.30 3.07 -15.63
C VAL A 16 -7.83 2.28 -14.43
N PHE A 17 -9.01 1.69 -14.55
CA PHE A 17 -9.61 0.90 -13.48
C PHE A 17 -8.79 -0.35 -13.16
N GLU A 18 -8.36 -1.09 -14.19
CA GLU A 18 -7.52 -2.27 -14.01
C GLU A 18 -6.15 -1.93 -13.40
N LEU A 19 -5.50 -0.86 -13.86
CA LEU A 19 -4.25 -0.39 -13.26
C LEU A 19 -4.42 0.03 -11.80
N ALA A 20 -5.56 0.64 -11.45
CA ALA A 20 -5.84 1.02 -10.07
C ALA A 20 -6.02 -0.20 -9.17
N LYS A 21 -6.73 -1.22 -9.67
CA LYS A 21 -6.90 -2.51 -8.99
C LYS A 21 -5.56 -3.22 -8.80
N GLN A 22 -4.73 -3.27 -9.84
CA GLN A 22 -3.38 -3.85 -9.77
C GLN A 22 -2.50 -3.11 -8.75
N SER A 23 -2.45 -1.78 -8.82
CA SER A 23 -1.68 -0.94 -7.89
C SER A 23 -2.10 -1.14 -6.44
N LYS A 24 -3.41 -1.26 -6.18
CA LYS A 24 -3.96 -1.55 -4.86
C LYS A 24 -3.49 -2.91 -4.36
N LYS A 25 -3.64 -3.97 -5.17
CA LYS A 25 -3.22 -5.32 -4.82
C LYS A 25 -1.72 -5.39 -4.50
N ILE A 26 -0.87 -4.81 -5.35
CA ILE A 26 0.58 -4.77 -5.12
C ILE A 26 0.90 -4.08 -3.79
N SER A 27 0.20 -2.99 -3.47
CA SER A 27 0.42 -2.26 -2.22
C SER A 27 -0.01 -3.07 -0.98
N GLU A 28 -1.13 -3.79 -1.06
CA GLU A 28 -1.60 -4.70 0.00
C GLU A 28 -0.61 -5.87 0.20
N ASP A 29 -0.09 -6.44 -0.90
CA ASP A 29 0.89 -7.52 -0.86
C ASP A 29 2.20 -7.05 -0.22
N ILE A 30 2.75 -5.90 -0.62
CA ILE A 30 3.94 -5.30 0.00
C ILE A 30 3.71 -5.07 1.49
N GLN A 31 2.55 -4.53 1.88
CA GLN A 31 2.22 -4.27 3.28
C GLN A 31 2.19 -5.55 4.11
N SER A 32 1.54 -6.60 3.62
CA SER A 32 1.45 -7.88 4.33
C SER A 32 2.83 -8.53 4.53
N LYS A 33 3.68 -8.53 3.49
CA LYS A 33 5.05 -9.05 3.56
C LYS A 33 5.93 -8.24 4.50
N THR A 34 5.81 -6.90 4.46
CA THR A 34 6.52 -6.01 5.39
C THR A 34 6.11 -6.27 6.84
N GLN A 35 4.82 -6.50 7.07
CA GLN A 35 4.31 -6.84 8.40
C GLN A 35 4.88 -8.19 8.88
N ARG A 36 4.94 -9.19 8.00
CA ARG A 36 5.53 -10.49 8.31
C ARG A 36 7.03 -10.37 8.68
N ILE A 37 7.81 -9.57 7.93
CA ILE A 37 9.22 -9.30 8.27
C ILE A 37 9.34 -8.68 9.67
N LYS A 38 8.47 -7.72 10.03
CA LYS A 38 8.46 -7.11 11.38
C LYS A 38 8.18 -8.15 12.47
N GLU A 39 7.30 -9.10 12.24
CA GLU A 39 6.99 -10.17 13.18
C GLU A 39 8.17 -11.12 13.38
N LEU A 40 8.86 -11.49 12.30
CA LEU A 40 10.07 -12.31 12.36
C LEU A 40 11.21 -11.56 13.06
N ASN A 41 11.41 -10.27 12.80
CA ASN A 41 12.39 -9.44 13.51
C ASN A 41 12.11 -9.36 15.01
N ARG A 42 10.83 -9.31 15.43
CA ARG A 42 10.47 -9.42 16.85
C ARG A 42 10.83 -10.78 17.45
N CYS A 43 10.80 -11.86 16.66
CA CYS A 43 11.22 -13.19 17.11
C CYS A 43 12.71 -13.23 17.45
N PHE A 44 13.57 -12.51 16.70
CA PHE A 44 15.00 -12.38 17.04
C PHE A 44 15.21 -11.72 18.40
N ILE A 45 14.54 -10.59 18.66
CA ILE A 45 14.60 -9.91 19.96
C ILE A 45 14.12 -10.86 21.08
N CYS A 46 13.04 -11.61 20.84
CA CYS A 46 12.55 -12.59 21.81
C CYS A 46 13.55 -13.75 22.03
N ALA A 47 14.28 -14.16 20.99
CA ALA A 47 15.31 -15.19 21.11
C ALA A 47 16.47 -14.74 22.00
N ASP A 48 16.87 -13.47 21.90
CA ASP A 48 17.90 -12.89 22.77
C ASP A 48 17.42 -12.82 24.23
N ILE A 49 16.20 -12.34 24.47
CA ILE A 49 15.59 -12.36 25.82
C ILE A 49 15.55 -13.78 26.39
N ILE A 50 15.19 -14.78 25.58
CA ILE A 50 15.18 -16.19 26.01
C ILE A 50 16.60 -16.65 26.37
N LYS A 51 17.61 -16.27 25.59
CA LYS A 51 19.00 -16.63 25.84
C LYS A 51 19.52 -16.02 27.14
N GLU A 52 19.27 -14.73 27.36
CA GLU A 52 19.67 -13.99 28.56
C GLU A 52 19.05 -14.57 29.83
N ASN A 53 17.75 -14.85 29.80
CA ASN A 53 17.01 -15.30 30.98
C ASN A 53 16.98 -16.83 31.15
N LYS A 54 17.69 -17.58 30.29
CA LYS A 54 17.62 -19.05 30.23
C LYS A 54 18.03 -19.70 31.55
N ALA A 55 19.15 -19.27 32.13
CA ALA A 55 19.71 -19.89 33.33
C ALA A 55 18.78 -19.74 34.52
N VAL A 56 18.32 -18.51 34.78
CA VAL A 56 17.36 -18.19 35.87
C VAL A 56 16.06 -18.96 35.68
N TYR A 57 15.55 -19.04 34.46
CA TYR A 57 14.33 -19.79 34.18
C TYR A 57 14.49 -21.30 34.41
N GLN A 58 15.62 -21.91 34.02
CA GLN A 58 15.86 -23.34 34.29
C GLN A 58 16.01 -23.59 35.79
N GLU A 59 16.76 -22.75 36.53
CA GLU A 59 16.85 -22.89 37.98
C GLU A 59 15.47 -22.80 38.63
N TYR A 60 14.65 -21.80 38.26
CA TYR A 60 13.27 -21.71 38.74
C TYR A 60 12.46 -22.97 38.43
N LYS A 61 12.59 -23.50 37.21
CA LYS A 61 11.85 -24.69 36.76
C LYS A 61 12.21 -25.90 37.61
N ASP A 62 13.49 -26.14 37.83
CA ASP A 62 14.02 -27.32 38.52
C ASP A 62 13.98 -27.20 40.05
N LYS A 63 13.79 -25.99 40.59
CA LYS A 63 13.73 -25.73 42.03
C LYS A 63 12.44 -26.31 42.65
N THR A 64 12.62 -27.06 43.73
CA THR A 64 11.56 -27.67 44.54
C THR A 64 11.41 -27.00 45.92
N PHE A 65 12.52 -26.59 46.54
CA PHE A 65 12.55 -25.90 47.84
C PHE A 65 12.65 -24.37 47.67
N LEU A 66 11.86 -23.60 48.44
CA LEU A 66 11.78 -22.12 48.39
C LEU A 66 11.49 -21.54 46.99
N LYS A 67 10.76 -22.28 46.15
CA LYS A 67 10.46 -21.90 44.76
C LYS A 67 9.76 -20.54 44.65
N ASP A 68 8.80 -20.25 45.52
CA ASP A 68 8.05 -18.98 45.49
C ASP A 68 8.92 -17.78 45.86
N LYS A 69 9.82 -17.95 46.83
CA LYS A 69 10.78 -16.90 47.20
C LYS A 69 11.72 -16.61 46.04
N PHE A 70 12.24 -17.65 45.39
CA PHE A 70 13.08 -17.51 44.19
C PHE A 70 12.34 -16.83 43.04
N TYR A 71 11.09 -17.25 42.78
CA TYR A 71 10.25 -16.63 41.77
C TYR A 71 10.05 -15.14 42.03
N ASN A 72 9.75 -14.76 43.27
CA ASN A 72 9.54 -13.35 43.60
C ASN A 72 10.81 -12.51 43.45
N SER A 73 11.99 -13.09 43.74
CA SER A 73 13.28 -12.42 43.56
C SER A 73 13.72 -12.28 42.09
N HIS A 74 13.25 -13.18 41.21
CA HIS A 74 13.61 -13.22 39.78
C HIS A 74 12.40 -13.09 38.87
N LYS A 75 11.37 -12.37 39.34
CA LYS A 75 10.06 -12.36 38.72
C LYS A 75 10.13 -11.83 37.28
N ASP A 76 10.90 -10.76 37.08
CA ASP A 76 11.00 -10.10 35.78
C ASP A 76 11.72 -10.98 34.76
N GLU A 77 12.82 -11.62 35.13
CA GLU A 77 13.58 -12.55 34.27
C GLU A 77 12.71 -13.74 33.85
N ILE A 78 12.00 -14.35 34.82
CA ILE A 78 11.13 -15.51 34.59
C ILE A 78 9.95 -15.13 33.69
N GLU A 79 9.30 -14.00 33.96
CA GLU A 79 8.15 -13.54 33.17
C GLU A 79 8.57 -13.07 31.78
N ASN A 80 9.72 -12.41 31.63
CA ASN A 80 10.27 -12.03 30.34
C ASN A 80 10.59 -13.27 29.48
N TYR A 81 11.20 -14.31 30.07
CA TYR A 81 11.42 -15.58 29.40
C TYR A 81 10.11 -16.19 28.88
N LYS A 82 9.08 -16.29 29.74
CA LYS A 82 7.78 -16.86 29.39
C LYS A 82 7.09 -16.05 28.29
N LYS A 83 7.08 -14.72 28.39
CA LYS A 83 6.47 -13.82 27.40
C LYS A 83 7.18 -13.94 26.04
N ALA A 84 8.51 -13.96 26.02
CA ALA A 84 9.28 -14.12 24.80
C ALA A 84 8.96 -15.45 24.08
N ARG A 85 8.86 -16.56 24.82
CA ARG A 85 8.43 -17.86 24.27
C ARG A 85 7.04 -17.81 23.65
N LYS A 86 6.06 -17.25 24.37
CA LYS A 86 4.68 -17.09 23.87
C LYS A 86 4.61 -16.22 22.61
N THR A 87 5.42 -15.16 22.54
CA THR A 87 5.49 -14.28 21.38
C THR A 87 6.02 -15.02 20.14
N ILE A 88 7.09 -15.81 20.29
CA ILE A 88 7.62 -16.63 19.19
C ILE A 88 6.58 -17.64 18.71
N GLU A 89 5.90 -18.33 19.64
CA GLU A 89 4.85 -19.30 19.30
C GLU A 89 3.70 -18.63 18.56
N LYS A 90 3.28 -17.44 18.99
CA LYS A 90 2.23 -16.66 18.31
C LYS A 90 2.59 -16.33 16.86
N PHE A 91 3.83 -15.92 16.60
CA PHE A 91 4.23 -15.49 15.25
C PHE A 91 4.67 -16.64 14.35
N THR A 92 5.20 -17.73 14.90
CA THR A 92 5.79 -18.81 14.10
C THR A 92 4.98 -20.10 14.13
N GLY A 93 3.97 -20.19 15.00
CA GLY A 93 3.21 -21.42 15.26
C GLY A 93 4.00 -22.49 16.03
N THR A 94 5.23 -22.18 16.46
CA THR A 94 6.11 -23.11 17.18
C THR A 94 6.87 -22.39 18.29
N SER A 95 7.13 -23.10 19.39
CA SER A 95 7.97 -22.57 20.46
C SER A 95 9.48 -22.69 20.17
N ALA A 96 9.86 -23.34 19.05
CA ALA A 96 11.25 -23.57 18.67
C ALA A 96 11.90 -22.30 18.11
N ILE A 97 13.12 -22.00 18.57
CA ILE A 97 13.93 -20.91 18.01
C ILE A 97 14.61 -21.42 16.75
N LYS A 98 14.12 -21.00 15.59
CA LYS A 98 14.62 -21.39 14.27
C LYS A 98 15.17 -20.18 13.52
N SER A 99 16.14 -19.48 14.10
CA SER A 99 16.68 -18.22 13.59
C SER A 99 17.16 -18.31 12.13
N SER A 100 17.72 -19.45 11.71
CA SER A 100 18.11 -19.66 10.31
C SER A 100 16.90 -19.67 9.35
N ASP A 101 15.80 -20.30 9.74
CA ASP A 101 14.59 -20.35 8.92
C ASP A 101 13.93 -18.97 8.84
N TRP A 102 13.89 -18.23 9.95
CA TRP A 102 13.38 -16.85 9.97
C TRP A 102 14.20 -15.94 9.06
N GLN A 103 15.53 -16.06 9.09
CA GLN A 103 16.40 -15.27 8.21
C GLN A 103 16.16 -15.59 6.73
N LYS A 104 16.02 -16.86 6.37
CA LYS A 104 15.71 -17.28 5.00
C LYS A 104 14.35 -16.73 4.54
N GLU A 105 13.34 -16.78 5.40
CA GLU A 105 12.02 -16.22 5.12
C GLU A 105 12.08 -14.70 4.93
N ILE A 106 12.78 -13.97 5.80
CA ILE A 106 12.99 -12.52 5.66
C ILE A 106 13.64 -12.20 4.31
N SER A 107 14.74 -12.87 3.96
CA SER A 107 15.43 -12.60 2.69
C SER A 107 14.58 -12.93 1.46
N SER A 108 13.75 -13.97 1.52
CA SER A 108 12.77 -14.25 0.46
C SER A 108 11.72 -13.14 0.33
N LEU A 109 11.17 -12.70 1.46
CA LEU A 109 10.15 -11.64 1.50
C LEU A 109 10.72 -10.29 1.03
N GLU A 110 11.97 -9.97 1.38
CA GLU A 110 12.66 -8.75 0.91
C GLU A 110 12.82 -8.75 -0.62
N LYS A 111 13.20 -9.90 -1.19
CA LYS A 111 13.28 -10.06 -2.65
C LYS A 111 11.91 -9.90 -3.32
N GLU A 112 10.88 -10.55 -2.77
CA GLU A 112 9.52 -10.41 -3.30
C GLU A 112 9.00 -8.97 -3.21
N ILE A 113 9.33 -8.22 -2.14
CA ILE A 113 8.99 -6.81 -2.01
C ILE A 113 9.73 -5.97 -3.06
N GLN A 114 11.00 -6.29 -3.36
CA GLN A 114 11.74 -5.61 -4.43
C GLN A 114 11.06 -5.82 -5.78
N ASP A 115 10.74 -7.07 -6.14
CA ASP A 115 10.06 -7.40 -7.41
C ASP A 115 8.70 -6.67 -7.51
N LEU A 116 7.90 -6.69 -6.43
CA LEU A 116 6.63 -5.97 -6.36
C LEU A 116 6.79 -4.45 -6.47
N THR A 117 7.88 -3.89 -5.98
CA THR A 117 8.18 -2.46 -6.07
C THR A 117 8.51 -2.06 -7.51
N GLU A 118 9.26 -2.90 -8.22
CA GLU A 118 9.53 -2.73 -9.64
C GLU A 118 8.24 -2.80 -10.46
N ASP A 119 7.36 -3.76 -10.18
CA ASP A 119 6.06 -3.86 -10.83
C ASP A 119 5.16 -2.66 -10.52
N LYS A 120 5.20 -2.15 -9.29
CA LYS A 120 4.50 -0.92 -8.92
C LYS A 120 4.98 0.28 -9.74
N ALA A 121 6.28 0.38 -10.01
CA ALA A 121 6.85 1.44 -10.83
C ALA A 121 6.35 1.35 -12.29
N LYS A 122 6.30 0.14 -12.87
CA LYS A 122 5.74 -0.10 -14.21
C LYS A 122 4.28 0.35 -14.30
N VAL A 123 3.45 -0.03 -13.32
CA VAL A 123 2.05 0.39 -13.23
C VAL A 123 1.93 1.93 -13.14
N GLN A 124 2.81 2.59 -12.38
CA GLN A 124 2.85 4.05 -12.31
C GLN A 124 3.24 4.70 -13.65
N ASP A 125 4.17 4.11 -14.39
CA ASP A 125 4.56 4.61 -15.71
C ASP A 125 3.44 4.44 -16.74
N GLU A 126 2.67 3.35 -16.68
CA GLU A 126 1.46 3.19 -17.48
C GLU A 126 0.40 4.28 -17.17
N PHE A 127 0.22 4.63 -15.89
CA PHE A 127 -0.65 5.75 -15.52
C PHE A 127 -0.21 7.08 -16.13
N LYS A 128 1.11 7.39 -16.10
CA LYS A 128 1.66 8.60 -16.71
C LYS A 128 1.39 8.62 -18.23
N GLN A 129 1.58 7.49 -18.90
CA GLN A 129 1.28 7.37 -20.33
C GLN A 129 -0.20 7.65 -20.62
N ILE A 130 -1.12 7.13 -19.81
CA ILE A 130 -2.55 7.41 -19.96
C ILE A 130 -2.84 8.91 -19.75
N ASP A 131 -2.22 9.55 -18.76
CA ASP A 131 -2.40 10.99 -18.53
C ASP A 131 -1.86 11.82 -19.71
N HIS A 132 -0.74 11.42 -20.34
CA HIS A 132 -0.26 12.04 -21.57
C HIS A 132 -1.24 11.87 -22.74
N ILE A 133 -1.83 10.68 -22.90
CA ILE A 133 -2.85 10.43 -23.93
C ILE A 133 -4.06 11.33 -23.70
N LYS A 134 -4.56 11.41 -22.45
CA LYS A 134 -5.68 12.29 -22.09
C LYS A 134 -5.40 13.75 -22.41
N TYR A 135 -4.18 14.21 -22.11
CA TYR A 135 -3.79 15.58 -22.41
C TYR A 135 -3.74 15.84 -23.93
N ALA A 136 -3.13 14.94 -24.72
CA ALA A 136 -3.10 15.08 -26.17
C ALA A 136 -4.52 15.09 -26.78
N VAL A 137 -5.41 14.20 -26.30
CA VAL A 137 -6.83 14.17 -26.72
C VAL A 137 -7.53 15.48 -26.39
N LYS A 138 -7.31 16.05 -25.21
CA LYS A 138 -7.87 17.35 -24.82
C LYS A 138 -7.43 18.47 -25.76
N ILE A 139 -6.13 18.58 -26.03
CA ILE A 139 -5.60 19.61 -26.93
C ILE A 139 -6.21 19.50 -28.32
N VAL A 140 -6.26 18.29 -28.88
CA VAL A 140 -6.89 18.05 -30.19
C VAL A 140 -8.38 18.42 -30.16
N ASN A 141 -9.13 18.00 -29.15
CA ASN A 141 -10.53 18.36 -29.03
C ASN A 141 -10.73 19.88 -28.94
N ASP A 142 -9.90 20.59 -28.18
CA ASP A 142 -9.94 22.04 -28.06
C ASP A 142 -9.63 22.72 -29.41
N GLU A 143 -8.61 22.27 -30.15
CA GLU A 143 -8.25 22.78 -31.48
C GLU A 143 -9.37 22.59 -32.52
N TYR A 144 -10.10 21.47 -32.45
CA TYR A 144 -11.22 21.18 -33.35
C TYR A 144 -12.59 21.65 -32.83
N GLY A 145 -12.65 22.31 -31.67
CA GLY A 145 -13.91 22.77 -31.05
C GLY A 145 -14.86 21.63 -30.66
N ILE A 146 -14.33 20.44 -30.36
CA ILE A 146 -15.09 19.25 -29.97
C ILE A 146 -15.35 19.30 -28.47
N ASP A 147 -16.51 19.81 -28.09
CA ASP A 147 -16.98 19.79 -26.70
C ASP A 147 -17.58 18.43 -26.34
N LEU A 148 -17.12 17.84 -25.23
CA LEU A 148 -17.59 16.57 -24.71
C LEU A 148 -19.10 16.61 -24.38
N SER A 149 -19.62 17.76 -23.96
CA SER A 149 -21.05 18.01 -23.74
C SER A 149 -21.84 17.84 -25.04
N ILE A 150 -21.31 18.38 -26.15
CA ILE A 150 -21.91 18.27 -27.48
C ILE A 150 -21.86 16.81 -27.98
N GLU A 151 -20.79 16.07 -27.71
CA GLU A 151 -20.68 14.67 -28.12
C GLU A 151 -21.63 13.75 -27.33
N ILE A 152 -21.89 14.04 -26.06
CA ILE A 152 -22.93 13.37 -25.26
C ILE A 152 -24.32 13.61 -25.88
N ASP A 153 -24.63 14.86 -26.24
CA ASP A 153 -25.90 15.21 -26.89
C ASP A 153 -26.07 14.53 -28.25
N LYS A 154 -25.01 14.45 -29.05
CA LYS A 154 -25.00 13.70 -30.31
C LYS A 154 -25.21 12.20 -30.08
N ALA A 155 -24.56 11.61 -29.08
CA ALA A 155 -24.72 10.20 -28.74
C ALA A 155 -26.17 9.87 -28.34
N ILE A 156 -26.81 10.74 -27.55
CA ILE A 156 -28.24 10.62 -27.21
C ILE A 156 -29.11 10.70 -28.46
N LYS A 157 -28.85 11.66 -29.36
CA LYS A 157 -29.62 11.84 -30.61
C LYS A 157 -29.42 10.69 -31.61
N ARG A 158 -28.25 10.05 -31.64
CA ARG A 158 -27.94 8.87 -32.45
C ARG A 158 -28.60 7.59 -31.93
N GLY A 159 -29.08 7.60 -30.68
CA GLY A 159 -29.62 6.40 -30.03
C GLY A 159 -28.53 5.43 -29.55
N ASP A 160 -27.34 5.95 -29.21
CA ASP A 160 -26.24 5.13 -28.70
C ASP A 160 -26.65 4.42 -27.40
N LYS A 161 -26.04 3.25 -27.12
CA LYS A 161 -26.40 2.43 -25.95
C LYS A 161 -26.27 3.23 -24.65
N PRO A 162 -27.20 3.09 -23.67
CA PRO A 162 -27.15 3.81 -22.40
C PRO A 162 -25.84 3.64 -21.62
N SER A 163 -25.18 2.48 -21.75
CA SER A 163 -23.88 2.21 -21.12
C SER A 163 -22.76 3.12 -21.63
N VAL A 164 -22.76 3.44 -22.93
CA VAL A 164 -21.78 4.33 -23.57
C VAL A 164 -22.01 5.77 -23.14
N ILE A 165 -23.26 6.22 -23.15
CA ILE A 165 -23.65 7.56 -22.66
C ILE A 165 -23.26 7.73 -21.18
N ALA A 166 -23.49 6.70 -20.36
CA ALA A 166 -23.11 6.73 -18.94
C ALA A 166 -21.59 6.81 -18.74
N GLN A 167 -20.79 6.15 -19.58
CA GLN A 167 -19.32 6.25 -19.54
C GLN A 167 -18.82 7.65 -19.93
N LEU A 168 -19.41 8.26 -20.96
CA LEU A 168 -19.10 9.64 -21.39
C LEU A 168 -19.42 10.65 -20.28
N LYS A 169 -20.61 10.54 -19.65
CA LYS A 169 -20.97 11.39 -18.50
C LYS A 169 -20.02 11.21 -17.31
N LYS A 170 -19.66 9.96 -16.98
CA LYS A 170 -18.66 9.68 -15.94
C LYS A 170 -17.29 10.27 -16.27
N PHE A 171 -16.92 10.32 -17.55
CA PHE A 171 -15.68 10.96 -17.99
C PHE A 171 -15.72 12.47 -17.74
N GLN A 172 -16.81 13.13 -18.14
CA GLN A 172 -17.03 14.55 -17.91
C GLN A 172 -16.96 14.90 -16.41
N GLU A 173 -17.68 14.17 -15.56
CA GLU A 173 -17.65 14.39 -14.10
C GLU A 173 -16.24 14.17 -13.49
N GLN A 174 -15.43 13.27 -14.05
CA GLN A 174 -14.06 13.07 -13.60
C GLN A 174 -13.15 14.24 -13.98
N GLU A 175 -13.28 14.77 -15.19
CA GLU A 175 -12.55 15.98 -15.66
C GLU A 175 -12.89 17.17 -14.76
N GLU A 176 -14.18 17.43 -14.53
CA GLU A 176 -14.66 18.52 -13.69
C GLU A 176 -14.14 18.40 -12.24
N ARG A 177 -14.20 17.19 -11.65
CA ARG A 177 -13.65 16.96 -10.30
C ARG A 177 -12.15 17.20 -10.22
N LYS A 178 -11.38 16.79 -11.24
CA LYS A 178 -9.93 17.04 -11.29
C LYS A 178 -9.64 18.54 -11.38
N GLU A 179 -10.36 19.27 -12.22
CA GLU A 179 -10.22 20.73 -12.37
C GLU A 179 -10.55 21.44 -11.05
N GLN A 180 -11.65 21.07 -10.38
CA GLN A 180 -12.02 21.58 -9.06
C GLN A 180 -10.96 21.30 -8.00
N TYR A 181 -10.40 20.09 -7.98
CA TYR A 181 -9.34 19.73 -7.04
C TYR A 181 -8.07 20.57 -7.28
N LYS A 182 -7.68 20.75 -8.54
CA LYS A 182 -6.54 21.58 -8.94
C LYS A 182 -6.75 23.05 -8.55
N GLN A 183 -7.97 23.55 -8.69
CA GLN A 183 -8.34 24.92 -8.31
C GLN A 183 -8.27 25.12 -6.80
N LYS A 184 -8.84 24.19 -6.01
CA LYS A 184 -8.73 24.19 -4.54
C LYS A 184 -7.29 24.10 -4.06
N ALA A 185 -6.45 23.30 -4.72
CA ALA A 185 -5.03 23.21 -4.38
C ALA A 185 -4.29 24.54 -4.65
N LYS A 186 -4.58 25.21 -5.77
CA LYS A 186 -4.04 26.55 -6.08
C LYS A 186 -4.50 27.61 -5.08
N GLU A 187 -5.75 27.58 -4.66
CA GLU A 187 -6.30 28.50 -3.65
C GLU A 187 -5.61 28.31 -2.30
N LYS A 188 -5.51 27.08 -1.81
CA LYS A 188 -4.77 26.77 -0.58
C LYS A 188 -3.31 27.20 -0.63
N ALA A 189 -2.65 27.02 -1.78
CA ALA A 189 -1.29 27.49 -1.97
C ALA A 189 -1.22 29.03 -1.86
N LYS A 190 -2.13 29.76 -2.50
CA LYS A 190 -2.22 31.24 -2.41
C LYS A 190 -2.49 31.73 -0.98
N GLU A 191 -3.39 31.08 -0.24
CA GLU A 191 -3.66 31.41 1.17
C GLU A 191 -2.40 31.22 2.03
N ASN A 192 -1.67 30.11 1.86
CA ASN A 192 -0.43 29.86 2.58
C ASN A 192 0.67 30.90 2.30
N TYR A 193 0.74 31.44 1.07
CA TYR A 193 1.67 32.52 0.74
C TYR A 193 1.25 33.88 1.32
N LYS A 194 -0.06 34.15 1.39
CA LYS A 194 -0.59 35.40 1.96
C LYS A 194 -0.37 35.46 3.48
N ASN A 195 -0.64 34.36 4.19
CA ASN A 195 -0.43 34.27 5.63
C ASN A 195 1.05 34.38 6.04
N LYS A 196 2.00 33.90 5.22
CA LYS A 196 3.45 34.08 5.46
C LYS A 196 3.97 35.50 5.15
N GLY A 197 3.20 36.30 4.42
CA GLY A 197 3.53 37.70 4.11
C GLY A 197 3.05 38.68 5.18
N GLU A 198 2.07 38.29 6.00
CA GLU A 198 1.49 39.11 7.07
C GLU A 198 2.20 38.90 8.44
N GLU A 199 3.08 37.89 8.56
CA GLU A 199 3.93 37.64 9.74
C GLU A 199 5.33 38.33 9.66
N ARG A 200 5.55 39.26 8.73
CA ARG A 200 6.77 40.09 8.63
C ARG A 200 6.46 41.56 8.85
#